data_AF-A0A1Z5K7T1-F1
#
_entry.id   AF-A0A1Z5K7T1-F1
#
_cell.length_a   1.000
_cell.length_b   1.000
_cell.length_c   1.000
_cell.angle_alpha   90.00
_cell.angle_beta   90.00
_cell.angle_gamma   90.00
#
_symmetry.space_group_name_H-M   'P 1'
#
loop_
_entity.id
_entity.type
_entity.pdbx_description
1 polymer ?
#
loop_
_entity_poly.entity_id
_entity_poly.type
_entity_poly.pdbx_seq_one_letter_code
_entity_poly.pdbx_strand_id
1 'polypeptide(L)'
;MKSSLAVVLFAPAVLAQTETAPPPVLTENGFDCFLSTPELRDAVDAYLDDPSQGTATVQKYGWPIGNWCVRNIADFSYLFDVNRNPKAATFNEDLTGWVTTSARDMSFMFAGAASFNGDVSKFQTGRVLKMPGMFEDAISFNRDVSQWDVFNVRDFERIFREAIAFTGDISSWDMRCVETNSTLF
;
A
#
# COMPACT_ATOMS: atom_id res chain seq x y z
N MET A 1 43.08 11.94 -71.67
CA MET A 1 42.55 10.98 -70.69
C MET A 1 42.22 11.75 -69.41
N LYS A 2 40.98 12.22 -69.24
CA LYS A 2 40.55 12.94 -68.03
C LYS A 2 39.74 11.97 -67.17
N SER A 3 40.32 11.67 -66.00
CA SER A 3 39.70 10.92 -64.90
C SER A 3 38.54 11.73 -64.32
N SER A 4 37.42 11.07 -64.03
CA SER A 4 36.34 11.62 -63.22
C SER A 4 36.04 10.63 -62.10
N LEU A 5 36.39 11.00 -60.86
CA LEU A 5 36.11 10.27 -59.64
C LEU A 5 34.63 10.43 -59.28
N ALA A 6 33.92 9.32 -59.11
CA ALA A 6 32.60 9.32 -58.48
C ALA A 6 32.79 9.25 -56.95
N VAL A 7 32.39 10.32 -56.25
CA VAL A 7 32.31 10.35 -54.78
C VAL A 7 30.99 9.69 -54.37
N VAL A 8 31.05 8.51 -53.77
CA VAL A 8 29.89 7.85 -53.15
C VAL A 8 29.71 8.45 -51.76
N LEU A 9 28.69 9.30 -51.59
CA LEU A 9 28.27 9.80 -50.28
C LEU A 9 27.42 8.72 -49.60
N PHE A 10 27.95 8.09 -48.56
CA PHE A 10 27.15 7.30 -47.63
C PHE A 10 26.46 8.25 -46.66
N ALA A 11 25.12 8.29 -46.69
CA ALA A 11 24.35 8.91 -45.63
C ALA A 11 24.52 8.09 -44.34
N PRO A 12 24.73 8.71 -43.17
CA PRO A 12 24.80 7.96 -41.92
C PRO A 12 23.43 7.36 -41.62
N ALA A 13 23.40 6.06 -41.36
CA ALA A 13 22.22 5.36 -40.89
C ALA A 13 21.79 5.97 -39.54
N VAL A 14 20.61 6.60 -39.52
CA VAL A 14 19.94 6.98 -38.28
C VAL A 14 19.53 5.68 -37.59
N LEU A 15 20.19 5.35 -36.48
CA LEU A 15 19.76 4.27 -35.61
C LEU A 15 18.39 4.65 -35.03
N ALA A 16 17.33 4.01 -35.52
CA ALA A 16 16.02 4.09 -34.90
C ALA A 16 16.12 3.51 -33.49
N GLN A 17 15.96 4.37 -32.47
CA GLN A 17 15.77 3.93 -31.10
C GLN A 17 14.48 3.10 -31.10
N THR A 18 14.57 1.84 -30.71
CA THR A 18 13.39 1.00 -30.49
C THR A 18 12.62 1.60 -29.32
N GLU A 19 11.58 2.37 -29.63
CA GLU A 19 10.61 2.84 -28.67
C GLU A 19 9.91 1.59 -28.10
N THR A 20 10.38 1.11 -26.95
CA THR A 20 9.78 -0.02 -26.27
C THR A 20 8.39 0.42 -25.82
N ALA A 21 7.37 -0.26 -26.33
CA ALA A 21 5.98 -0.01 -25.94
C ALA A 21 5.88 0.08 -24.40
N PRO A 22 5.16 1.06 -23.85
CA PRO A 22 5.00 1.18 -22.41
C PRO A 22 4.45 -0.14 -21.85
N PRO A 23 4.94 -0.57 -20.66
CA PRO A 23 4.48 -1.81 -20.06
C PRO A 23 2.95 -1.79 -19.93
N PRO A 24 2.28 -2.94 -20.14
CA PRO A 24 0.82 -3.00 -20.09
C PRO A 24 0.32 -2.54 -18.72
N VAL A 25 -0.65 -1.63 -18.73
CA VAL A 25 -1.34 -1.19 -17.51
C VAL A 25 -2.07 -2.40 -16.93
N LEU A 26 -1.71 -2.76 -15.70
CA LEU A 26 -2.39 -3.84 -14.98
C LEU A 26 -3.73 -3.30 -14.50
N THR A 27 -4.83 -3.93 -14.92
CA THR A 27 -6.18 -3.54 -14.49
C THR A 27 -6.89 -4.66 -13.75
N GLU A 28 -7.86 -4.29 -12.92
CA GLU A 28 -8.77 -5.19 -12.22
C GLU A 28 -10.17 -4.56 -12.21
N ASN A 29 -11.17 -5.30 -12.70
CA ASN A 29 -12.55 -4.81 -12.81
C ASN A 29 -12.70 -3.47 -13.55
N GLY A 30 -11.78 -3.17 -14.48
CA GLY A 30 -11.78 -1.92 -15.24
C GLY A 30 -11.05 -0.74 -14.58
N PHE A 31 -10.43 -0.93 -13.42
CA PHE A 31 -9.62 0.07 -12.73
C PHE A 31 -8.14 -0.27 -12.75
N ASP A 32 -7.28 0.75 -12.69
CA ASP A 32 -5.84 0.58 -12.66
C ASP A 32 -5.39 -0.03 -11.32
N CYS A 33 -4.41 -0.93 -11.38
CA CYS A 33 -3.72 -1.42 -10.20
C CYS A 33 -2.56 -0.51 -9.85
N PHE A 34 -2.38 -0.27 -8.55
CA PHE A 34 -1.22 0.45 -8.06
C PHE A 34 0.05 -0.33 -8.35
N LEU A 35 1.07 0.37 -8.85
CA LEU A 35 2.37 -0.21 -9.21
C LEU A 35 3.47 0.16 -8.21
N SER A 36 3.23 1.17 -7.37
CA SER A 36 4.21 1.64 -6.39
C SER A 36 3.54 2.25 -5.16
N THR A 37 4.24 2.20 -4.02
CA THR A 37 3.77 2.81 -2.77
C THR A 37 3.58 4.33 -2.88
N PRO A 38 4.45 5.11 -3.56
CA PRO A 38 4.18 6.54 -3.77
C PRO A 38 2.85 6.80 -4.50
N GLU A 39 2.57 6.03 -5.57
CA GLU A 39 1.29 6.16 -6.31
C GLU A 39 0.08 5.88 -5.41
N LEU A 40 0.16 4.84 -4.57
CA LEU A 40 -0.89 4.52 -3.61
C LEU A 40 -1.05 5.62 -2.55
N ARG A 41 0.06 6.14 -2.00
CA ARG A 41 0.06 7.23 -1.01
C ARG A 41 -0.60 8.49 -1.55
N ASP A 42 -0.23 8.91 -2.76
CA ASP A 42 -0.80 10.09 -3.41
C ASP A 42 -2.31 9.92 -3.68
N ALA A 43 -2.73 8.72 -4.09
CA ALA A 43 -4.14 8.42 -4.30
C ALA A 43 -4.93 8.41 -2.98
N VAL A 44 -4.38 7.82 -1.92
CA VAL A 44 -4.98 7.85 -0.57
C VAL A 44 -5.16 9.30 -0.11
N ASP A 45 -4.16 10.16 -0.27
CA ASP A 45 -4.27 11.58 0.11
C ASP A 45 -5.37 12.30 -0.65
N ALA A 46 -5.42 12.11 -1.97
CA ALA A 46 -6.47 12.69 -2.80
C ALA A 46 -7.87 12.17 -2.43
N TYR A 47 -8.00 10.88 -2.05
CA TYR A 47 -9.27 10.31 -1.60
C TYR A 47 -9.69 10.82 -0.22
N LEU A 48 -8.75 10.97 0.72
CA LEU A 48 -9.00 11.59 2.03
C LEU A 48 -9.40 13.07 1.88
N ASP A 49 -8.91 13.73 0.82
CA ASP A 49 -9.29 15.10 0.50
C ASP A 49 -10.71 15.22 -0.05
N ASP A 50 -11.06 14.37 -1.01
CA ASP A 50 -12.40 14.30 -1.63
C ASP A 50 -12.72 12.87 -2.12
N PRO A 51 -13.56 12.12 -1.40
CA PRO A 51 -13.93 10.75 -1.78
C PRO A 51 -15.08 10.69 -2.80
N SER A 52 -15.48 11.81 -3.39
CA SER A 52 -16.62 11.84 -4.33
C SER A 52 -16.33 11.10 -5.64
N GLN A 53 -17.37 10.47 -6.22
CA GLN A 53 -17.25 9.65 -7.43
C GLN A 53 -16.79 10.42 -8.69
N GLY A 54 -16.79 11.75 -8.64
CA GLY A 54 -16.37 12.61 -9.75
C GLY A 54 -14.86 12.89 -9.81
N THR A 55 -14.08 12.49 -8.80
CA THR A 55 -12.64 12.79 -8.76
C THR A 55 -11.84 11.91 -9.70
N ALA A 56 -10.71 12.43 -10.20
CA ALA A 56 -9.81 11.68 -11.08
C ALA A 56 -9.27 10.40 -10.40
N THR A 57 -8.96 10.48 -9.10
CA THR A 57 -8.50 9.33 -8.30
C THR A 57 -9.53 8.22 -8.30
N VAL A 58 -10.79 8.56 -8.02
CA VAL A 58 -11.88 7.58 -7.94
C VAL A 58 -12.22 7.00 -9.32
N GLN A 59 -12.17 7.81 -10.38
CA GLN A 59 -12.36 7.33 -11.75
C GLN A 59 -11.24 6.39 -12.19
N LYS A 60 -10.01 6.61 -11.71
CA LYS A 60 -8.83 5.80 -12.07
C LYS A 60 -8.76 4.48 -11.29
N TYR A 61 -8.95 4.51 -9.97
CA TYR A 61 -8.69 3.36 -9.09
C TYR A 61 -9.96 2.71 -8.51
N GLY A 62 -11.11 3.37 -8.63
CA GLY A 62 -12.41 2.84 -8.21
C GLY A 62 -13.01 3.51 -6.99
N TRP A 63 -14.30 3.21 -6.76
CA TRP A 63 -15.10 3.65 -5.62
C TRP A 63 -15.90 2.48 -5.02
N PRO A 64 -16.04 2.36 -3.69
CA PRO A 64 -15.23 3.06 -2.68
C PRO A 64 -13.77 2.60 -2.68
N ILE A 65 -12.94 3.18 -1.81
CA ILE A 65 -11.51 2.83 -1.67
C ILE A 65 -11.25 1.33 -1.43
N GLY A 66 -12.21 0.60 -0.86
CA GLY A 66 -12.14 -0.86 -0.69
C GLY A 66 -12.03 -1.66 -1.99
N ASN A 67 -12.40 -1.07 -3.14
CA ASN A 67 -12.30 -1.71 -4.45
C ASN A 67 -10.94 -1.52 -5.13
N TRP A 68 -10.00 -0.81 -4.49
CA TRP A 68 -8.70 -0.51 -5.07
C TRP A 68 -7.81 -1.74 -5.22
N CYS A 69 -7.17 -1.86 -6.38
CA CYS A 69 -6.25 -2.96 -6.66
C CYS A 69 -4.84 -2.68 -6.10
N VAL A 70 -4.57 -3.20 -4.89
CA VAL A 70 -3.30 -3.00 -4.15
C VAL A 70 -2.36 -4.21 -4.16
N ARG A 71 -2.68 -5.27 -4.92
CA ARG A 71 -1.98 -6.58 -4.86
C ARG A 71 -0.49 -6.56 -5.21
N ASN A 72 0.00 -5.52 -5.87
CA ASN A 72 1.42 -5.39 -6.24
C ASN A 72 2.22 -4.57 -5.21
N ILE A 73 1.55 -4.01 -4.20
CA ILE A 73 2.17 -3.13 -3.23
C ILE A 73 2.84 -3.96 -2.13
N ALA A 74 4.10 -3.68 -1.89
CA ALA A 74 4.89 -4.33 -0.84
C ALA A 74 4.98 -3.49 0.43
N ASP A 75 4.97 -2.16 0.30
CA ASP A 75 5.06 -1.23 1.41
C ASP A 75 3.74 -0.47 1.57
N PHE A 76 3.04 -0.73 2.67
CA PHE A 76 1.80 -0.06 3.11
C PHE A 76 2.07 0.89 4.28
N SER A 77 3.34 1.16 4.59
CA SER A 77 3.68 1.96 5.76
C SER A 77 3.14 3.38 5.64
N TYR A 78 2.65 3.91 6.76
CA TYR A 78 2.17 5.27 6.93
C TYR A 78 1.00 5.70 6.02
N LEU A 79 0.27 4.76 5.38
CA LEU A 79 -0.77 5.12 4.39
C LEU A 79 -1.86 6.02 4.97
N PHE A 80 -2.36 5.68 6.15
CA PHE A 80 -3.36 6.43 6.91
C PHE A 80 -2.76 6.95 8.24
N ASP A 81 -1.47 7.30 8.25
CA ASP A 81 -0.84 7.95 9.40
C ASP A 81 -1.27 9.43 9.48
N VAL A 82 -1.77 9.83 10.63
CA VAL A 82 -2.20 11.22 10.90
C VAL A 82 -1.05 12.23 10.79
N ASN A 83 0.19 11.81 11.05
CA ASN A 83 1.37 12.68 10.90
C ASN A 83 1.70 12.93 9.43
N ARG A 84 1.32 12.02 8.53
CA ARG A 84 1.43 12.19 7.07
C ARG A 84 0.27 13.02 6.53
N ASN A 85 -0.96 12.69 6.95
CA ASN A 85 -2.17 13.37 6.54
C ASN A 85 -3.20 13.43 7.70
N PRO A 86 -3.47 14.61 8.28
CA PRO A 86 -4.35 14.73 9.44
C PRO A 86 -5.80 14.33 9.16
N LYS A 87 -6.23 14.27 7.89
CA LYS A 87 -7.58 13.78 7.53
C LYS A 87 -7.75 12.28 7.77
N ALA A 88 -6.65 11.53 7.92
CA ALA A 88 -6.70 10.11 8.27
C ALA A 88 -7.30 9.87 9.66
N ALA A 89 -7.31 10.87 10.56
CA ALA A 89 -7.89 10.77 11.90
C ALA A 89 -9.37 10.31 11.90
N THR A 90 -10.11 10.66 10.84
CA THR A 90 -11.53 10.31 10.67
C THR A 90 -11.76 9.16 9.68
N PHE A 91 -10.70 8.57 9.13
CA PHE A 91 -10.82 7.48 8.15
C PHE A 91 -11.42 6.22 8.78
N ASN A 92 -12.47 5.66 8.17
CA ASN A 92 -13.14 4.44 8.64
C ASN A 92 -13.88 3.70 7.51
N GLU A 93 -13.34 3.74 6.29
CA GLU A 93 -13.94 3.06 5.14
C GLU A 93 -13.69 1.54 5.16
N ASP A 94 -14.52 0.80 4.44
CA ASP A 94 -14.35 -0.64 4.26
C ASP A 94 -13.15 -0.95 3.35
N LEU A 95 -12.22 -1.78 3.84
CA LEU A 95 -11.01 -2.23 3.13
C LEU A 95 -11.04 -3.74 2.84
N THR A 96 -12.16 -4.43 3.06
CA THR A 96 -12.24 -5.90 2.95
C THR A 96 -11.96 -6.44 1.54
N GLY A 97 -12.04 -5.59 0.50
CA GLY A 97 -11.68 -5.91 -0.87
C GLY A 97 -10.16 -5.87 -1.16
N TRP A 98 -9.35 -5.33 -0.26
CA TRP A 98 -7.90 -5.23 -0.47
C TRP A 98 -7.23 -6.60 -0.44
N VAL A 99 -6.48 -6.89 -1.50
CA VAL A 99 -5.61 -8.07 -1.60
C VAL A 99 -4.18 -7.65 -1.26
N THR A 100 -3.71 -7.95 -0.04
CA THR A 100 -2.40 -7.57 0.48
C THR A 100 -1.33 -8.67 0.36
N THR A 101 -1.50 -9.65 -0.53
CA THR A 101 -0.57 -10.81 -0.70
C THR A 101 0.88 -10.45 -1.00
N SER A 102 1.16 -9.22 -1.45
CA SER A 102 2.53 -8.74 -1.69
C SER A 102 3.12 -7.94 -0.54
N ALA A 103 2.35 -7.64 0.51
CA ALA A 103 2.80 -6.84 1.63
C ALA A 103 4.05 -7.44 2.30
N ARG A 104 4.97 -6.55 2.66
CA ARG A 104 6.20 -6.79 3.40
C ARG A 104 6.33 -5.84 4.58
N ASP A 105 5.77 -4.64 4.46
CA ASP A 105 5.79 -3.61 5.48
C ASP A 105 4.39 -3.01 5.65
N MET A 106 3.86 -3.07 6.87
CA MET A 106 2.60 -2.43 7.27
C MET A 106 2.81 -1.47 8.46
N SER A 107 4.05 -1.00 8.66
CA SER A 107 4.43 -0.14 9.79
C SER A 107 3.57 1.13 9.82
N PHE A 108 2.98 1.46 10.97
CA PHE A 108 2.25 2.71 11.20
C PHE A 108 1.12 2.96 10.18
N MET A 109 0.58 1.92 9.54
CA MET A 109 -0.39 2.07 8.45
C MET A 109 -1.64 2.86 8.86
N PHE A 110 -2.10 2.71 10.11
CA PHE A 110 -3.26 3.42 10.68
C PHE A 110 -2.88 4.24 11.92
N ALA A 111 -1.62 4.65 12.05
CA ALA A 111 -1.16 5.39 13.22
C ALA A 111 -1.94 6.71 13.39
N GLY A 112 -2.57 6.90 14.54
CA GLY A 112 -3.42 8.06 14.85
C GLY A 112 -4.72 8.17 14.04
N ALA A 113 -5.08 7.15 13.25
CA ALA A 113 -6.39 7.06 12.60
C ALA A 113 -7.47 6.75 13.65
N ALA A 114 -7.76 7.72 14.52
CA ALA A 114 -8.50 7.53 15.76
C ALA A 114 -9.91 6.95 15.58
N SER A 115 -10.55 7.20 14.43
CA SER A 115 -11.88 6.66 14.09
C SER A 115 -11.84 5.31 13.38
N PHE A 116 -10.66 4.82 12.99
CA PHE A 116 -10.55 3.60 12.19
C PHE A 116 -10.98 2.37 12.99
N ASN A 117 -11.96 1.66 12.45
CA ASN A 117 -12.49 0.39 12.96
C ASN A 117 -13.01 -0.47 11.79
N GLY A 118 -12.39 -0.33 10.62
CA GLY A 118 -12.68 -1.12 9.42
C GLY A 118 -12.21 -2.56 9.57
N ASP A 119 -12.90 -3.51 8.96
CA ASP A 119 -12.54 -4.93 9.04
C ASP A 119 -11.24 -5.20 8.26
N VAL A 120 -10.22 -5.68 8.97
CA VAL A 120 -8.89 -6.04 8.47
C VAL A 120 -8.61 -7.54 8.59
N SER A 121 -9.61 -8.35 8.98
CA SER A 121 -9.46 -9.80 9.18
C SER A 121 -8.99 -10.54 7.92
N LYS A 122 -9.28 -9.98 6.74
CA LYS A 122 -8.90 -10.55 5.44
C LYS A 122 -7.52 -10.14 4.93
N PHE A 123 -6.82 -9.25 5.62
CA PHE A 123 -5.47 -8.87 5.21
C PHE A 123 -4.56 -10.09 5.27
N GLN A 124 -3.85 -10.34 4.17
CA GLN A 124 -2.87 -11.42 4.10
C GLN A 124 -1.54 -10.93 4.69
N THR A 125 -1.20 -11.43 5.88
CA THR A 125 -0.03 -10.99 6.65
C THR A 125 1.15 -11.97 6.57
N GLY A 126 0.97 -13.16 6.00
CA GLY A 126 1.98 -14.25 6.03
C GLY A 126 3.31 -13.96 5.33
N ARG A 127 3.44 -12.83 4.61
CA ARG A 127 4.72 -12.35 4.05
C ARG A 127 5.23 -11.05 4.68
N VAL A 128 4.50 -10.48 5.63
CA VAL A 128 4.86 -9.23 6.28
C VAL A 128 6.05 -9.48 7.20
N LEU A 129 7.00 -8.55 7.15
CA LEU A 129 8.24 -8.57 7.94
C LEU A 129 8.21 -7.52 9.05
N LYS A 130 7.45 -6.43 8.88
CA LYS A 130 7.37 -5.29 9.79
C LYS A 130 5.93 -4.81 9.97
N MET A 131 5.51 -4.66 11.22
CA MET A 131 4.23 -4.06 11.58
C MET A 131 4.29 -3.08 12.77
N PRO A 132 5.44 -2.44 13.12
CA PRO A 132 5.48 -1.56 14.28
C PRO A 132 4.43 -0.44 14.16
N GLY A 133 3.74 -0.16 15.27
CA GLY A 133 2.76 0.91 15.38
C GLY A 133 1.56 0.83 14.43
N MET A 134 1.25 -0.35 13.85
CA MET A 134 0.22 -0.47 12.81
C MET A 134 -1.14 0.16 13.20
N PHE A 135 -1.53 0.06 14.48
CA PHE A 135 -2.73 0.67 15.07
C PHE A 135 -2.42 1.58 16.26
N GLU A 136 -1.19 2.12 16.31
CA GLU A 136 -0.78 3.06 17.33
C GLU A 136 -1.73 4.28 17.35
N ASP A 137 -2.26 4.64 18.52
CA ASP A 137 -3.23 5.74 18.67
C ASP A 137 -4.53 5.59 17.83
N ALA A 138 -4.82 4.40 17.29
CA ALA A 138 -6.09 4.09 16.62
C ALA A 138 -7.18 3.77 17.66
N ILE A 139 -7.59 4.79 18.41
CA ILE A 139 -8.42 4.71 19.62
C ILE A 139 -9.64 3.79 19.48
N SER A 140 -10.33 3.85 18.34
CA SER A 140 -11.58 3.10 18.09
C SER A 140 -11.39 1.68 17.57
N PHE A 141 -10.15 1.27 17.25
CA PHE A 141 -9.89 0.00 16.61
C PHE A 141 -10.19 -1.18 17.55
N ASN A 142 -11.15 -2.01 17.16
CA ASN A 142 -11.49 -3.24 17.87
C ASN A 142 -12.03 -4.29 16.88
N ARG A 143 -11.12 -4.84 16.07
CA ARG A 143 -11.43 -5.86 15.07
C ARG A 143 -10.61 -7.12 15.28
N ASP A 144 -11.15 -8.22 14.76
CA ASP A 144 -10.51 -9.52 14.84
C ASP A 144 -9.26 -9.56 13.95
N VAL A 145 -8.15 -9.87 14.59
CA VAL A 145 -6.83 -10.08 13.98
C VAL A 145 -6.24 -11.44 14.39
N SER A 146 -7.04 -12.31 15.01
CA SER A 146 -6.61 -13.62 15.53
C SER A 146 -6.12 -14.58 14.44
N GLN A 147 -6.58 -14.37 13.20
CA GLN A 147 -6.25 -15.20 12.03
C GLN A 147 -5.03 -14.71 11.25
N TRP A 148 -4.38 -13.63 11.69
CA TRP A 148 -3.18 -13.13 11.03
C TRP A 148 -2.01 -14.10 11.22
N ASP A 149 -1.40 -14.50 10.10
CA ASP A 149 -0.12 -15.21 10.11
C ASP A 149 1.00 -14.18 10.29
N VAL A 150 1.58 -14.14 11.49
CA VAL A 150 2.64 -13.21 11.88
C VAL A 150 4.01 -13.87 12.03
N PHE A 151 4.17 -15.13 11.61
CA PHE A 151 5.42 -15.89 11.80
C PHE A 151 6.64 -15.20 11.17
N ASN A 152 6.43 -14.50 10.05
CA ASN A 152 7.50 -13.79 9.35
C ASN A 152 7.77 -12.37 9.86
N VAL A 153 6.96 -11.86 10.78
CA VAL A 153 7.15 -10.53 11.34
C VAL A 153 8.34 -10.56 12.30
N ARG A 154 9.22 -9.57 12.20
CA ARG A 154 10.42 -9.39 13.04
C ARG A 154 10.27 -8.25 14.04
N ASP A 155 9.38 -7.31 13.72
CA ASP A 155 9.15 -6.10 14.50
C ASP A 155 7.65 -5.89 14.76
N PHE A 156 7.29 -5.98 16.04
CA PHE A 156 5.94 -5.85 16.58
C PHE A 156 5.81 -4.63 17.51
N GLU A 157 6.79 -3.73 17.50
CA GLU A 157 6.83 -2.63 18.46
C GLU A 157 5.53 -1.83 18.41
N ARG A 158 4.81 -1.74 19.54
CA ARG A 158 3.71 -0.80 19.77
C ARG A 158 2.53 -0.93 18.79
N ILE A 159 2.28 -2.12 18.23
CA ILE A 159 1.15 -2.36 17.31
C ILE A 159 -0.17 -1.77 17.83
N PHE A 160 -0.45 -1.94 19.12
CA PHE A 160 -1.69 -1.52 19.78
C PHE A 160 -1.48 -0.44 20.84
N ARG A 161 -0.34 0.26 20.83
CA ARG A 161 -0.09 1.33 21.81
C ARG A 161 -1.17 2.40 21.68
N GLU A 162 -1.85 2.72 22.79
CA GLU A 162 -2.99 3.66 22.81
C GLU A 162 -4.18 3.29 21.89
N ALA A 163 -4.27 2.03 21.42
CA ALA A 163 -5.47 1.49 20.78
C ALA A 163 -6.50 1.11 21.86
N ILE A 164 -7.06 2.12 22.55
CA ILE A 164 -7.81 1.97 23.81
C ILE A 164 -8.98 0.98 23.72
N ALA A 165 -9.67 0.92 22.58
CA ALA A 165 -10.81 0.01 22.40
C ALA A 165 -10.41 -1.44 22.12
N PHE A 166 -9.14 -1.72 21.81
CA PHE A 166 -8.72 -3.05 21.36
C PHE A 166 -8.76 -4.06 22.50
N THR A 167 -9.57 -5.10 22.30
CA THR A 167 -9.72 -6.23 23.23
C THR A 167 -9.60 -7.58 22.51
N GLY A 168 -9.05 -7.57 21.29
CA GLY A 168 -8.94 -8.74 20.43
C GLY A 168 -8.01 -9.82 20.99
N ASP A 169 -8.33 -11.08 20.68
CA ASP A 169 -7.49 -12.21 21.03
C ASP A 169 -6.33 -12.36 20.05
N ILE A 170 -5.11 -12.30 20.59
CA ILE A 170 -3.86 -12.48 19.86
C ILE A 170 -3.04 -13.66 20.41
N SER A 171 -3.65 -14.52 21.24
CA SER A 171 -2.98 -15.68 21.83
C SER A 171 -2.53 -16.73 20.81
N SER A 172 -3.12 -16.71 19.61
CA SER A 172 -2.74 -17.56 18.47
C SER A 172 -1.48 -17.08 17.72
N TRP A 173 -1.03 -15.86 17.96
CA TRP A 173 0.10 -15.27 17.22
C TRP A 173 1.42 -15.96 17.57
N ASP A 174 2.06 -16.56 16.57
CA ASP A 174 3.39 -17.16 16.71
C ASP A 174 4.50 -16.09 16.58
N MET A 175 4.87 -15.47 17.71
CA MET A 175 5.85 -14.38 17.78
C MET A 175 7.29 -14.85 18.02
N ARG A 176 7.61 -16.13 17.78
CA ARG A 176 8.95 -16.69 18.10
C ARG A 176 10.10 -16.11 17.26
N CYS A 177 9.80 -15.42 16.17
CA CYS A 177 10.79 -14.77 15.32
C CYS A 177 11.00 -13.27 15.60
N VAL A 178 10.45 -12.74 16.71
CA VAL A 178 10.67 -11.34 17.10
C VAL A 178 12.15 -11.07 17.40
N GLU A 179 12.70 -9.98 16.83
CA GLU A 179 14.10 -9.60 17.02
C GLU A 179 14.27 -8.45 18.04
N THR A 180 13.18 -7.75 18.38
CA THR A 180 13.16 -6.62 19.32
C THR A 180 12.58 -7.02 20.68
N ASN A 181 13.05 -6.40 21.76
CA ASN A 181 12.48 -6.57 23.11
C ASN A 181 11.29 -5.61 23.34
N SER A 182 10.45 -5.47 22.32
CA SER A 182 9.40 -4.46 22.27
C SER A 182 8.06 -5.00 22.81
N THR A 183 7.27 -4.12 23.42
CA THR A 183 5.91 -4.45 23.85
C THR A 183 4.92 -4.18 22.72
N LEU A 184 3.86 -4.98 22.65
CA LEU A 184 2.77 -4.79 21.70
C LEU A 184 1.87 -3.59 22.05
N PHE A 185 1.77 -3.30 23.34
CA PHE A 185 0.89 -2.30 23.96
C PHE A 185 1.72 -1.19 24.59
#